data_AF-A0A9E0KN79-F1
#
_entry.id   AF-A0A9E0KN79-F1
#
_cell.length_a   1.000
_cell.length_b   1.000
_cell.length_c   1.000
_cell.angle_alpha   90.00
_cell.angle_beta   90.00
_cell.angle_gamma   90.00
#
_symmetry.space_group_name_H-M   'P 1'
#
loop_
_entity.id
_entity.type
_entity.pdbx_description
1 polymer ?
#
loop_
_entity_poly.entity_id
_entity_poly.type
_entity_poly.pdbx_seq_one_letter_code
_entity_poly.pdbx_strand_id
1 'polypeptide(L)'
;TAPSMPPTVKPILKPKPNASRFCLNSTRNTPAFSRRKNPNAEGLEPMPKYRYKKKLQAYIAQHGKPDALTEYFILNGYSEEDIKKGIAPFVEAWEEAIYWIEGGDVEEYDWDLRHRSMLYEVLRHATDKQIEPYRERIKMADKKFRSITREVETSYGHLAVKKESLNRQTHWWLFRIPKHGVIWRDCG
;
A
#
# COMPACT_ATOMS: atom_id res chain seq x y z
N THR A 1 -3.56 -38.07 -70.30
CA THR A 1 -2.59 -38.00 -69.19
C THR A 1 -2.89 -36.74 -68.40
N ALA A 2 -3.40 -36.88 -67.17
CA ALA A 2 -3.82 -35.76 -66.33
C ALA A 2 -2.60 -34.99 -65.78
N PRO A 3 -2.61 -33.65 -65.71
CA PRO A 3 -1.58 -32.91 -65.02
C PRO A 3 -1.81 -32.92 -63.51
N SER A 4 -0.75 -33.30 -62.79
CA SER A 4 -0.64 -33.42 -61.34
C SER A 4 -0.99 -32.11 -60.61
N MET A 5 -1.85 -32.20 -59.60
CA MET A 5 -2.06 -31.13 -58.63
C MET A 5 -0.79 -30.89 -57.76
N PRO A 6 -0.58 -29.66 -57.26
CA PRO A 6 0.54 -29.33 -56.37
C PRO A 6 0.35 -29.91 -54.96
N PRO A 7 1.45 -30.12 -54.19
CA PRO A 7 1.37 -30.73 -52.87
C PRO A 7 0.68 -29.81 -51.85
N THR A 8 -0.29 -30.38 -51.13
CA THR A 8 -1.04 -29.74 -50.04
C THR A 8 -0.11 -29.47 -48.85
N VAL A 9 0.18 -28.19 -48.58
CA VAL A 9 0.90 -27.77 -47.37
C VAL A 9 -0.01 -27.98 -46.15
N LYS A 10 0.39 -28.87 -45.23
CA LYS A 10 -0.28 -29.04 -43.93
C LYS A 10 -0.12 -27.77 -43.08
N PRO A 11 -1.16 -27.27 -42.39
CA PRO A 11 -1.00 -26.16 -41.47
C PRO A 11 -0.12 -26.57 -40.30
N ILE A 12 0.94 -25.78 -40.06
CA ILE A 12 1.82 -25.92 -38.89
C ILE A 12 0.98 -25.61 -37.64
N LEU A 13 0.64 -26.66 -36.90
CA LEU A 13 0.07 -26.57 -35.56
C LEU A 13 1.09 -25.86 -34.64
N LYS A 14 0.80 -24.61 -34.28
CA LYS A 14 1.51 -23.94 -33.18
C LYS A 14 1.31 -24.76 -31.90
N PRO A 15 2.37 -25.09 -31.15
CA PRO A 15 2.20 -25.77 -29.87
C PRO A 15 1.43 -24.84 -28.91
N LYS A 16 0.39 -25.39 -28.27
CA LYS A 16 -0.32 -24.73 -27.17
C LYS A 16 0.70 -24.39 -26.07
N PRO A 17 0.63 -23.20 -25.43
CA PRO A 17 1.43 -22.96 -24.25
C PRO A 17 1.03 -23.96 -23.17
N ASN A 18 1.98 -24.79 -22.77
CA ASN A 18 1.83 -25.72 -21.67
C ASN A 18 1.44 -24.93 -20.41
N ALA A 19 0.31 -25.32 -19.80
CA ALA A 19 -0.03 -24.92 -18.45
C ALA A 19 1.00 -25.52 -17.48
N SER A 20 2.05 -24.76 -17.17
CA SER A 20 2.99 -25.11 -16.11
C SER A 20 2.41 -24.64 -14.78
N ARG A 21 1.79 -25.58 -14.06
CA ARG A 21 1.50 -25.48 -12.63
C ARG A 21 2.84 -25.46 -11.87
N PHE A 22 3.23 -24.31 -11.35
CA PHE A 22 4.14 -24.25 -10.20
C PHE A 22 3.66 -23.19 -9.21
N CYS A 23 2.76 -23.61 -8.33
CA CYS A 23 2.78 -23.13 -6.96
C CYS A 23 3.86 -23.93 -6.24
N LEU A 24 4.87 -23.27 -5.67
CA LEU A 24 5.37 -23.53 -4.33
C LEU A 24 6.53 -22.58 -3.97
N ASN A 25 6.34 -21.96 -2.80
CA ASN A 25 7.29 -21.24 -1.97
C ASN A 25 8.71 -21.85 -1.97
N SER A 26 9.75 -21.01 -2.04
CA SER A 26 10.94 -21.22 -1.21
C SER A 26 11.82 -19.97 -1.13
N THR A 27 11.85 -19.41 0.07
CA THR A 27 12.95 -18.75 0.78
C THR A 27 14.28 -18.38 0.08
N ARG A 28 14.74 -17.19 0.48
CA ARG A 28 16.12 -16.68 0.67
C ARG A 28 16.87 -16.11 -0.55
N ASN A 29 17.18 -14.82 -0.43
CA ASN A 29 18.57 -14.34 -0.34
C ASN A 29 18.63 -13.06 0.51
N THR A 30 18.81 -13.24 1.81
CA THR A 30 19.31 -12.21 2.73
C THR A 30 20.72 -12.64 3.10
N PRO A 31 21.74 -11.75 3.06
CA PRO A 31 23.10 -12.15 3.40
C PRO A 31 23.17 -12.65 4.84
N ALA A 32 23.90 -13.75 5.01
CA ALA A 32 24.06 -14.44 6.27
C ALA A 32 24.77 -13.57 7.31
N PHE A 33 24.00 -12.97 8.22
CA PHE A 33 24.56 -12.52 9.50
C PHE A 33 24.84 -13.77 10.34
N SER A 34 26.13 -14.10 10.42
CA SER A 34 26.67 -15.12 11.31
C SER A 34 26.08 -14.95 12.71
N ARG A 35 25.29 -15.93 13.13
CA ARG A 35 24.70 -16.00 14.46
C ARG A 35 25.83 -16.35 15.43
N ARG A 36 26.65 -15.36 15.80
CA ARG A 36 27.46 -15.47 17.02
C ARG A 36 26.48 -15.57 18.19
N LYS A 37 26.45 -16.72 18.87
CA LYS A 37 25.86 -16.87 20.19
C LYS A 37 26.48 -15.80 21.08
N ASN A 38 25.70 -14.81 21.51
CA ASN A 38 26.12 -13.88 22.53
C ASN A 38 25.78 -14.52 23.89
N PRO A 39 26.75 -14.83 24.76
CA PRO A 39 26.50 -15.26 26.12
C PRO A 39 26.37 -13.99 26.96
N ASN A 40 25.19 -13.38 27.01
CA ASN A 40 24.78 -12.49 28.10
C ASN A 40 23.27 -12.28 28.03
N ALA A 41 22.59 -12.87 29.02
CA ALA A 41 21.15 -12.84 29.20
C ALA A 41 20.74 -11.70 30.14
N GLU A 42 21.11 -10.46 29.80
CA GLU A 42 20.65 -9.26 30.51
C GLU A 42 20.18 -8.23 29.49
N GLY A 43 18.88 -7.89 29.53
CA GLY A 43 18.26 -6.91 28.64
C GLY A 43 17.39 -7.51 27.53
N LEU A 44 16.28 -8.17 27.90
CA LEU A 44 15.21 -8.47 26.94
C LEU A 44 14.54 -7.15 26.53
N GLU A 45 15.01 -6.56 25.43
CA GLU A 45 14.30 -5.49 24.72
C GLU A 45 12.84 -5.95 24.49
N PRO A 46 11.84 -5.18 24.95
CA PRO A 46 10.46 -5.60 24.84
C PRO A 46 10.00 -5.74 23.39
N MET A 47 9.16 -6.75 23.12
CA MET A 47 8.46 -6.93 21.83
C MET A 47 7.85 -5.60 21.33
N PRO A 48 7.89 -5.30 20.01
CA PRO A 48 7.52 -3.98 19.48
C PRO A 48 6.16 -3.46 20.00
N LYS A 49 5.14 -4.33 20.02
CA LYS A 49 3.80 -4.01 20.54
C LYS A 49 3.79 -3.65 22.02
N TYR A 50 4.64 -4.28 22.83
CA TYR A 50 4.76 -3.99 24.27
C TYR A 50 5.57 -2.72 24.52
N ARG A 51 6.60 -2.43 23.69
CA ARG A 51 7.35 -1.18 23.73
C ARG A 51 6.45 0.04 23.55
N TYR A 52 5.54 0.01 22.57
CA TYR A 52 4.64 1.13 22.31
C TYR A 52 3.55 1.30 23.38
N LYS A 53 3.07 0.20 23.97
CA LYS A 53 2.20 0.28 25.16
C LYS A 53 2.89 0.94 26.35
N LYS A 54 4.16 0.62 26.60
CA LYS A 54 4.97 1.30 27.63
C LYS A 54 5.17 2.78 27.32
N LYS A 55 5.42 3.14 26.06
CA LYS A 55 5.48 4.55 25.64
C LYS A 55 4.16 5.28 25.91
N LEU A 56 3.02 4.67 25.61
CA LEU A 56 1.71 5.24 25.90
C LEU A 56 1.49 5.44 27.41
N GLN A 57 1.88 4.47 28.23
CA GLN A 57 1.82 4.60 29.70
C GLN A 57 2.69 5.76 30.21
N ALA A 58 3.92 5.89 29.70
CA ALA A 58 4.81 6.99 30.06
C ALA A 58 4.23 8.35 29.64
N TYR A 59 3.69 8.45 28.42
CA TYR A 59 3.02 9.65 27.93
C TYR A 59 1.83 10.04 28.84
N ILE A 60 0.99 9.07 29.21
CA ILE A 60 -0.18 9.32 30.07
C ILE A 60 0.25 9.83 31.45
N ALA A 61 1.34 9.30 32.01
CA ALA A 61 1.85 9.75 33.31
C ALA A 61 2.37 11.20 33.26
N GLN A 62 2.92 11.63 32.11
CA GLN A 62 3.53 12.95 31.96
C GLN A 62 2.54 14.03 31.48
N HIS A 63 1.62 13.69 30.59
CA HIS A 63 0.76 14.65 29.88
C HIS A 63 -0.73 14.40 30.10
N GLY A 64 -1.10 13.31 30.76
CA GLY A 64 -2.49 12.86 30.86
C GLY A 64 -2.96 12.10 29.63
N LYS A 65 -4.26 11.85 29.56
CA LYS A 65 -4.85 11.01 28.50
C LYS A 65 -4.70 11.71 27.12
N PRO A 66 -4.03 11.08 26.13
CA PRO A 66 -3.94 11.62 24.77
C PRO A 66 -5.30 11.61 24.06
N ASP A 67 -5.43 12.44 23.02
CA ASP A 67 -6.50 12.27 22.04
C ASP A 67 -6.28 11.01 21.19
N ALA A 68 -7.32 10.59 20.45
CA ALA A 68 -7.32 9.34 19.69
C ALA A 68 -6.25 9.27 18.59
N LEU A 69 -5.92 10.41 17.97
CA LEU A 69 -4.89 10.48 16.94
C LEU A 69 -3.49 10.35 17.56
N THR A 70 -3.25 11.06 18.65
CA THR A 70 -2.00 10.96 19.42
C THR A 70 -1.80 9.54 19.96
N GLU A 71 -2.84 8.91 20.51
CA GLU A 71 -2.80 7.51 20.96
C GLU A 71 -2.46 6.56 19.80
N TYR A 72 -3.12 6.72 18.65
CA TYR A 72 -2.85 5.94 17.45
C TYR A 72 -1.38 6.05 17.03
N PHE A 73 -0.81 7.26 17.01
CA PHE A 73 0.58 7.46 16.63
C PHE A 73 1.55 6.80 17.62
N ILE A 74 1.33 6.94 18.92
CA ILE A 74 2.20 6.30 19.92
C ILE A 74 2.16 4.78 19.76
N LEU A 75 0.98 4.19 19.59
CA LEU A 75 0.79 2.75 19.47
C LEU A 75 1.37 2.16 18.17
N ASN A 76 1.48 2.97 17.12
CA ASN A 76 2.09 2.60 15.85
C ASN A 76 3.56 3.00 15.74
N GLY A 77 4.14 3.57 16.80
CA GLY A 77 5.57 3.80 16.90
C GLY A 77 6.10 5.03 16.19
N TYR A 78 5.24 5.99 15.87
CA TYR A 78 5.64 7.29 15.34
C TYR A 78 6.54 8.04 16.33
N SER A 79 7.42 8.89 15.79
CA SER A 79 8.28 9.73 16.63
C SER A 79 7.48 10.88 17.25
N GLU A 80 8.02 11.50 18.30
CA GLU A 80 7.38 12.69 18.89
C GLU A 80 7.27 13.84 17.88
N GLU A 81 8.24 13.98 16.98
CA GLU A 81 8.20 14.98 15.92
C GLU A 81 7.10 14.69 14.90
N ASP A 82 6.86 13.42 14.56
CA ASP A 82 5.74 13.05 13.68
C ASP A 82 4.38 13.28 14.36
N ILE A 83 4.29 12.98 15.66
CA ILE A 83 3.08 13.25 16.46
C ILE A 83 2.77 14.76 16.45
N LYS A 84 3.78 15.62 16.63
CA LYS A 84 3.61 17.08 16.59
C LYS A 84 3.15 17.58 15.22
N LYS A 85 3.62 16.98 14.13
CA LYS A 85 3.19 17.32 12.76
C LYS A 85 1.77 16.87 12.44
N GLY A 86 1.23 15.91 13.19
CA GLY A 86 -0.16 15.50 13.08
C GLY A 86 -0.47 14.88 11.70
N ILE A 87 -1.46 15.47 11.02
CA ILE A 87 -1.98 14.97 9.73
C ILE A 87 -1.11 15.44 8.55
N ALA A 88 -0.35 16.53 8.69
CA ALA A 88 0.35 17.18 7.59
C ALA A 88 1.22 16.25 6.72
N PRO A 89 2.08 15.37 7.30
CA PRO A 89 2.95 14.52 6.48
C PRO A 89 2.19 13.53 5.60
N PHE A 90 1.00 13.09 6.03
CA PHE A 90 0.16 12.15 5.28
C PHE A 90 -0.58 12.84 4.13
N VAL A 91 -0.90 14.12 4.29
CA VAL A 91 -1.48 14.94 3.22
C VAL A 91 -0.42 15.24 2.17
N GLU A 92 0.78 15.65 2.60
CA GLU A 92 1.93 15.91 1.72
C GLU A 92 2.31 14.66 0.92
N ALA A 93 2.42 13.50 1.58
CA ALA A 93 2.71 12.24 0.90
C ALA A 93 1.64 11.85 -0.11
N TRP A 94 0.35 12.15 0.16
CA TRP A 94 -0.71 11.90 -0.81
C TRP A 94 -0.68 12.84 -2.01
N GLU A 95 -0.41 14.13 -1.78
CA GLU A 95 -0.25 15.11 -2.85
C GLU A 95 0.96 14.77 -3.74
N GLU A 96 2.07 14.32 -3.14
CA GLU A 96 3.26 13.86 -3.86
C GLU A 96 2.98 12.59 -4.68
N ALA A 97 2.29 11.60 -4.10
CA ALA A 97 1.87 10.40 -4.83
C ALA A 97 1.07 10.74 -6.10
N ILE A 98 0.17 11.74 -6.02
CA ILE A 98 -0.62 12.17 -7.18
C ILE A 98 0.27 12.76 -8.28
N TYR A 99 1.32 13.49 -7.91
CA TYR A 99 2.29 14.01 -8.87
C TYR A 99 2.98 12.87 -9.64
N TRP A 100 3.43 11.82 -8.94
CA TRP A 100 4.05 10.65 -9.57
C TRP A 100 3.07 9.87 -10.46
N ILE A 101 1.84 9.65 -9.98
CA ILE A 101 0.77 9.01 -10.77
C ILE A 101 0.47 9.78 -12.05
N GLU A 102 0.43 11.11 -11.98
CA GLU A 102 0.19 11.95 -13.17
C GLU A 102 1.36 11.88 -14.16
N GLY A 103 2.59 11.76 -13.65
CA GLY A 103 3.79 11.58 -14.46
C GLY A 103 3.84 10.27 -15.25
N GLY A 104 2.94 9.32 -14.95
CA GLY A 104 2.84 8.04 -15.64
C GLY A 104 3.87 7.01 -15.18
N ASP A 105 4.54 7.26 -14.06
CA ASP A 105 5.33 6.25 -13.37
C ASP A 105 4.38 5.28 -12.67
N VAL A 106 4.22 4.09 -13.26
CA VAL A 106 3.26 3.08 -12.79
C VAL A 106 3.95 1.93 -12.06
N GLU A 107 5.29 1.92 -11.99
CA GLU A 107 6.04 0.85 -11.32
C GLU A 107 5.79 0.84 -9.82
N GLU A 108 5.61 2.02 -9.23
CA GLU A 108 5.35 2.22 -7.80
C GLU A 108 3.87 2.55 -7.52
N TYR A 109 2.94 2.26 -8.44
CA TYR A 109 1.54 2.65 -8.26
C TYR A 109 0.89 2.05 -6.99
N ASP A 110 1.28 0.85 -6.57
CA ASP A 110 0.80 0.26 -5.32
C ASP A 110 1.37 0.98 -4.08
N TRP A 111 2.60 1.47 -4.18
CA TRP A 111 3.23 2.34 -3.19
C TRP A 111 2.51 3.71 -3.12
N ASP A 112 2.15 4.30 -4.25
CA ASP A 112 1.40 5.56 -4.28
C ASP A 112 0.02 5.42 -3.64
N LEU A 113 -0.70 4.33 -3.93
CA LEU A 113 -1.99 4.05 -3.29
C LEU A 113 -1.87 3.77 -1.78
N ARG A 114 -0.70 3.34 -1.32
CA ARG A 114 -0.44 3.17 0.11
C ARG A 114 -0.51 4.50 0.85
N HIS A 115 -0.04 5.60 0.26
CA HIS A 115 -0.11 6.93 0.88
C HIS A 115 -1.55 7.35 1.16
N ARG A 116 -2.47 7.14 0.21
CA ARG A 116 -3.90 7.42 0.45
C ARG A 116 -4.51 6.53 1.52
N SER A 117 -4.07 5.28 1.59
CA SER A 117 -4.51 4.33 2.61
C SER A 117 -4.00 4.73 4.01
N MET A 118 -2.76 5.22 4.11
CA MET A 118 -2.20 5.74 5.37
C MET A 118 -2.93 7.01 5.81
N LEU A 119 -3.19 7.94 4.87
CA LEU A 119 -4.00 9.12 5.14
C LEU A 119 -5.42 8.73 5.61
N TYR A 120 -6.06 7.74 4.98
CA TYR A 120 -7.35 7.24 5.42
C TYR A 120 -7.32 6.74 6.88
N GLU A 121 -6.36 5.90 7.25
CA GLU A 121 -6.25 5.40 8.62
C GLU A 121 -6.04 6.52 9.64
N VAL A 122 -5.18 7.50 9.33
CA VAL A 122 -4.96 8.68 10.18
C VAL A 122 -6.23 9.49 10.37
N LEU A 123 -6.99 9.73 9.31
CA LEU A 123 -8.24 10.50 9.36
C LEU A 123 -9.33 9.83 10.21
N ARG A 124 -9.33 8.49 10.32
CA ARG A 124 -10.28 7.77 11.19
C ARG A 124 -10.08 8.06 12.68
N HIS A 125 -8.87 8.46 13.07
CA HIS A 125 -8.52 8.77 14.46
C HIS A 125 -8.52 10.27 14.75
N ALA A 126 -8.53 11.11 13.70
CA ALA A 126 -8.52 12.56 13.84
C ALA A 126 -9.93 13.12 14.11
N THR A 127 -9.98 14.18 14.92
CA THR A 127 -11.19 15.00 15.10
C THR A 127 -11.40 15.96 13.94
N ASP A 128 -12.63 16.43 13.72
CA ASP A 128 -12.93 17.43 12.69
C ASP A 128 -12.06 18.68 12.82
N LYS A 129 -11.77 19.12 14.05
CA LYS A 129 -10.89 20.28 14.32
C LYS A 129 -9.45 20.04 13.85
N GLN A 130 -8.93 18.82 13.99
CA GLN A 130 -7.59 18.45 13.50
C GLN A 130 -7.57 18.34 11.97
N ILE A 131 -8.68 17.92 11.35
CA ILE A 131 -8.80 17.74 9.90
C ILE A 131 -9.00 19.09 9.18
N GLU A 132 -9.72 20.03 9.81
CA GLU A 132 -10.19 21.27 9.17
C GLU A 132 -9.11 22.03 8.38
N PRO A 133 -7.88 22.24 8.89
CA PRO A 133 -6.82 22.94 8.15
C PRO A 133 -6.41 22.26 6.84
N TYR A 134 -6.68 20.96 6.69
CA TYR A 134 -6.27 20.15 5.55
C TYR A 134 -7.44 19.76 4.63
N ARG A 135 -8.68 20.08 5.01
CA ARG A 135 -9.90 19.59 4.32
C ARG A 135 -9.89 19.89 2.83
N GLU A 136 -9.60 21.14 2.44
CA GLU A 136 -9.58 21.53 1.03
C GLU A 136 -8.39 20.92 0.28
N ARG A 137 -7.22 20.78 0.91
CA ARG A 137 -6.05 20.10 0.32
C ARG A 137 -6.37 18.64 -0.02
N ILE A 138 -6.92 17.90 0.94
CA ILE A 138 -7.33 16.50 0.77
C ILE A 138 -8.37 16.37 -0.35
N LYS A 139 -9.37 17.25 -0.36
CA LYS A 139 -10.42 17.28 -1.38
C LYS A 139 -9.86 17.56 -2.77
N MET A 140 -8.93 18.50 -2.90
CA MET A 140 -8.29 18.83 -4.17
C MET A 140 -7.40 17.69 -4.68
N ALA A 141 -6.62 17.08 -3.78
CA ALA A 141 -5.84 15.88 -4.06
C ALA A 141 -6.74 14.72 -4.55
N ASP A 142 -7.81 14.40 -3.81
CA ASP A 142 -8.76 13.35 -4.18
C ASP A 142 -9.46 13.65 -5.53
N LYS A 143 -9.80 14.91 -5.80
CA LYS A 143 -10.37 15.34 -7.09
C LYS A 143 -9.37 15.17 -8.23
N LYS A 144 -8.11 15.57 -8.03
CA LYS A 144 -7.05 15.43 -9.02
C LYS A 144 -6.79 13.96 -9.34
N PHE A 145 -6.62 13.12 -8.32
CA PHE A 145 -6.48 11.68 -8.49
C PHE A 145 -7.65 11.08 -9.30
N ARG A 146 -8.89 11.46 -9.01
CA ARG A 146 -10.07 11.01 -9.79
C ARG A 146 -10.04 11.47 -11.25
N SER A 147 -9.46 12.64 -11.54
CA SER A 147 -9.38 13.16 -12.91
C SER A 147 -8.33 12.44 -13.77
N ILE A 148 -7.23 11.96 -13.16
CA ILE A 148 -6.12 11.28 -13.85
C ILE A 148 -6.27 9.75 -13.87
N THR A 149 -7.27 9.22 -13.16
CA THR A 149 -7.57 7.78 -13.08
C THR A 149 -8.97 7.43 -13.61
N ARG A 150 -9.16 6.16 -13.99
CA ARG A 150 -10.47 5.58 -14.32
C ARG A 150 -10.86 4.52 -13.30
N GLU A 151 -12.16 4.28 -13.15
CA GLU A 151 -12.66 3.23 -12.26
C GLU A 151 -12.49 1.85 -12.88
N VAL A 152 -12.29 0.85 -12.03
CA VAL A 152 -12.19 -0.57 -12.38
C VAL A 152 -13.06 -1.42 -11.47
N GLU A 153 -13.49 -2.58 -11.98
CA GLU A 153 -14.36 -3.50 -11.24
C GLU A 153 -13.65 -4.10 -10.02
N THR A 154 -12.41 -4.50 -10.20
CA THR A 154 -11.58 -5.13 -9.17
C THR A 154 -10.70 -4.12 -8.46
N SER A 155 -10.44 -4.35 -7.17
CA SER A 155 -9.52 -3.52 -6.41
C SER A 155 -8.06 -3.79 -6.80
N TYR A 156 -7.29 -2.73 -6.94
CA TYR A 156 -5.84 -2.74 -7.08
C TYR A 156 -5.17 -2.90 -5.69
N GLY A 157 -4.23 -3.84 -5.58
CA GLY A 157 -3.40 -4.06 -4.39
C GLY A 157 -3.73 -5.31 -3.58
N HIS A 158 -2.71 -5.86 -2.89
CA HIS A 158 -2.79 -7.04 -2.02
C HIS A 158 -3.51 -6.78 -0.67
N LEU A 159 -4.27 -5.70 -0.52
CA LEU A 159 -4.93 -5.32 0.73
C LEU A 159 -6.12 -6.22 1.11
N ALA A 160 -6.54 -7.12 0.23
CA ALA A 160 -7.50 -8.18 0.54
C ALA A 160 -7.01 -9.17 1.64
N VAL A 161 -5.74 -9.09 2.09
CA VAL A 161 -5.13 -10.07 3.01
C VAL A 161 -5.40 -9.77 4.50
N LYS A 162 -5.95 -8.61 4.87
CA LYS A 162 -6.38 -8.34 6.26
C LYS A 162 -7.90 -8.20 6.32
N LYS A 163 -8.59 -9.26 6.75
CA LYS A 163 -9.95 -9.46 7.33
C LYS A 163 -11.01 -8.32 7.43
N GLU A 164 -10.87 -7.19 6.77
CA GLU A 164 -11.92 -6.21 6.52
C GLU A 164 -12.29 -6.34 5.04
N SER A 165 -13.57 -6.59 4.78
CA SER A 165 -14.10 -6.60 3.42
C SER A 165 -13.89 -5.22 2.80
N LEU A 166 -13.11 -5.14 1.71
CA LEU A 166 -12.93 -3.90 0.96
C LEU A 166 -14.29 -3.34 0.54
N ASN A 167 -14.69 -2.24 1.16
CA ASN A 167 -15.88 -1.50 0.76
C ASN A 167 -15.50 -0.48 -0.33
N ARG A 168 -16.13 -0.55 -1.50
CA ARG A 168 -15.83 0.34 -2.64
C ARG A 168 -16.11 1.82 -2.37
N GLN A 169 -17.13 2.14 -1.57
CA GLN A 169 -17.43 3.53 -1.22
C GLN A 169 -16.34 4.10 -0.29
N THR A 170 -15.94 3.31 0.70
CA THR A 170 -14.92 3.71 1.68
C THR A 170 -13.51 3.73 1.07
N HIS A 171 -13.15 2.73 0.27
CA HIS A 171 -11.80 2.51 -0.27
C HIS A 171 -11.73 2.79 -1.77
N TRP A 172 -12.51 3.77 -2.24
CA TRP A 172 -12.71 4.07 -3.66
C TRP A 172 -11.40 4.27 -4.44
N TRP A 173 -10.31 4.70 -3.80
CA TRP A 173 -9.03 4.91 -4.46
C TRP A 173 -8.37 3.59 -4.92
N LEU A 174 -8.66 2.48 -4.23
CA LEU A 174 -8.18 1.15 -4.62
C LEU A 174 -8.93 0.61 -5.84
N PHE A 175 -10.06 1.19 -6.23
CA PHE A 175 -10.83 0.77 -7.42
C PHE A 175 -10.56 1.67 -8.61
N ARG A 176 -9.37 2.24 -8.67
CA ARG A 176 -8.96 3.13 -9.74
C ARG A 176 -7.58 2.78 -10.26
N ILE A 177 -7.37 3.08 -11.54
CA ILE A 177 -6.11 2.90 -12.23
C ILE A 177 -5.80 4.14 -13.09
N PRO A 178 -4.52 4.54 -13.27
CA PRO A 178 -4.13 5.60 -14.19
C PRO A 178 -4.78 5.49 -15.57
N LYS A 179 -5.20 6.62 -16.14
CA LYS A 179 -5.70 6.69 -17.52
C LYS A 179 -4.59 6.54 -18.55
N HIS A 180 -3.38 6.96 -18.19
CA HIS A 180 -2.17 6.91 -18.99
C HIS A 180 -1.11 6.07 -18.25
N GLY A 181 -0.28 5.33 -18.99
CA GLY A 181 0.65 4.34 -18.43
C GLY A 181 0.13 2.90 -18.61
N VAL A 182 1.03 1.97 -18.99
CA VAL A 182 0.68 0.55 -19.15
C VAL A 182 0.71 -0.10 -17.78
N ILE A 183 -0.46 -0.30 -17.19
CA ILE A 183 -0.59 -1.04 -15.94
C ILE A 183 -0.64 -2.51 -16.30
N TRP A 184 0.51 -3.18 -16.14
CA TRP A 184 0.59 -4.63 -16.30
C TRP A 184 -0.21 -5.30 -15.18
N ARG A 185 -1.48 -5.63 -15.46
CA ARG A 185 -2.21 -6.77 -14.90
C ARG A 185 -3.58 -6.92 -15.56
N ASP A 186 -3.58 -7.40 -16.81
CA ASP A 186 -4.65 -8.28 -17.28
C ASP A 186 -4.47 -9.61 -16.54
N CYS A 187 -5.15 -9.76 -15.41
CA CYS A 187 -5.49 -11.07 -14.89
C CYS A 187 -6.99 -11.22 -15.13
N GLY A 188 -7.34 -11.87 -16.25
CA GLY A 188 -8.69 -12.33 -16.52
C GLY A 188 -9.16 -13.40 -15.54
#